data_AF-A0A5J4U6F4-F1
#
_entry.id   AF-A0A5J4U6F4-F1
#
_cell.length_a   1.000
_cell.length_b   1.000
_cell.length_c   1.000
_cell.angle_alpha   90.00
_cell.angle_beta   90.00
_cell.angle_gamma   90.00
#
_symmetry.space_group_name_H-M   'P 1'
#
loop_
_entity.id
_entity.type
_entity.pdbx_description
1 polymer ?
#
loop_
_entity_poly.entity_id
_entity_poly.type
_entity_poly.pdbx_seq_one_letter_code
_entity_poly.pdbx_strand_id
1 'polypeptide(L)' 'MTVPSISRLSPPLQRSQSQDFINQIIFTDRLFKKRDDESGLRSINQYIIHQMIGKGAYAKVKLVHVINNPEQLFAM' A
#
# COMPACT_ATOMS: atom_id res chain seq x y z
N MET A 1 43.47 -39.84 -4.82
CA MET A 1 42.17 -39.89 -5.53
C MET A 1 41.23 -38.88 -4.88
N THR A 2 40.56 -38.11 -5.74
CA THR A 2 39.72 -36.93 -5.57
C THR A 2 38.44 -37.12 -4.75
N VAL A 3 38.02 -36.10 -3.98
CA VAL A 3 36.68 -35.48 -4.10
C VAL A 3 36.73 -34.00 -3.63
N PRO A 4 36.33 -32.99 -4.42
CA PRO A 4 36.24 -31.60 -3.97
C PRO A 4 34.88 -31.29 -3.31
N SER A 5 34.87 -30.43 -2.28
CA SER A 5 33.63 -29.95 -1.65
C SER A 5 32.91 -28.95 -2.57
N ILE A 6 31.70 -29.29 -3.00
CA ILE A 6 30.86 -28.43 -3.84
C ILE A 6 30.14 -27.42 -2.95
N SER A 7 30.59 -26.16 -3.01
CA SER A 7 29.82 -25.01 -2.51
C SER A 7 28.49 -24.94 -3.25
N ARG A 8 27.37 -25.18 -2.56
CA ARG A 8 26.02 -25.01 -3.12
C ARG A 8 25.72 -23.51 -3.23
N LEU A 9 26.10 -22.91 -4.35
CA LEU A 9 25.54 -21.64 -4.79
C LEU A 9 24.07 -21.89 -5.16
N SER A 10 23.16 -21.55 -4.26
CA SER A 10 21.73 -21.45 -4.59
C SER A 10 21.56 -20.39 -5.67
N PRO A 11 20.90 -20.67 -6.81
CA PRO A 11 20.62 -19.63 -7.79
C PRO A 11 19.70 -18.58 -7.15
N PRO A 12 19.95 -17.28 -7.37
CA PRO A 12 18.97 -16.27 -7.00
C PRO A 12 17.68 -16.58 -7.75
N LEU A 13 16.56 -16.62 -7.03
CA LEU A 13 15.23 -16.69 -7.61
C LEU A 13 15.08 -15.51 -8.58
N GLN A 14 15.33 -15.75 -9.87
CA GLN A 14 14.99 -14.82 -10.94
C GLN A 14 13.47 -14.75 -10.96
N ARG A 15 12.93 -13.76 -10.25
CA ARG A 15 11.51 -13.40 -10.27
C ARG A 15 11.21 -12.90 -11.68
N SER A 16 10.68 -13.79 -12.51
CA SER A 16 10.35 -13.52 -13.90
C SER A 16 9.20 -12.52 -14.00
N GLN A 17 9.50 -11.31 -14.47
CA GLN A 17 8.76 -10.60 -15.51
C GLN A 17 7.22 -10.50 -15.38
N SER A 18 6.71 -10.34 -14.15
CA SER A 18 5.37 -9.79 -13.89
C SER A 18 5.46 -8.41 -13.24
N GLN A 19 6.59 -7.72 -13.43
CA GLN A 19 7.02 -6.55 -12.67
C GLN A 19 6.42 -5.22 -13.18
N ASP A 20 5.94 -5.16 -14.43
CA ASP A 20 5.75 -3.86 -15.09
C ASP A 20 4.32 -3.29 -15.01
N PHE A 21 3.34 -4.06 -14.52
CA PHE A 21 1.96 -3.58 -14.27
C PHE A 21 1.66 -3.27 -12.79
N ILE A 22 2.57 -3.62 -11.87
CA ILE A 22 2.45 -3.36 -10.42
C ILE A 22 3.35 -2.16 -10.04
N ASN A 23 3.20 -1.04 -10.74
CA ASN A 23 3.80 0.23 -10.32
C ASN A 23 2.85 0.89 -9.32
N GLN A 24 3.03 0.98 -8.00
CA GLN A 24 3.99 0.47 -7.03
C GLN A 24 3.14 0.24 -5.76
N ILE A 25 2.79 -0.99 -5.41
CA ILE A 25 2.07 -1.24 -4.15
C ILE A 25 3.08 -1.04 -3.00
N ILE A 26 2.92 0.02 -2.24
CA ILE A 26 3.76 0.31 -1.07
C ILE A 26 3.15 -0.42 0.14
N PHE A 27 3.72 -1.58 0.47
CA PHE A 27 3.41 -2.28 1.71
C PHE A 27 4.04 -1.53 2.90
N THR A 28 3.25 -1.29 3.94
CA THR A 28 3.73 -0.67 5.17
C THR A 28 3.02 -1.28 6.37
N ASP A 29 3.79 -1.60 7.41
CA ASP A 29 3.25 -2.02 8.72
C ASP A 29 2.92 -0.81 9.61
N ARG A 30 3.15 0.41 9.10
CA ARG A 30 2.96 1.66 9.83
C ARG A 30 1.73 2.40 9.31
N LEU A 31 0.76 2.57 10.20
CA LEU A 31 -0.48 3.31 9.98
C LEU A 31 -0.41 4.66 10.69
N PHE A 32 -0.25 5.75 9.93
CA PHE A 32 -0.24 7.09 10.47
C PHE A 32 -1.61 7.75 10.28
N LYS A 33 -2.26 8.13 11.37
CA LYS A 33 -3.53 8.86 11.35
C LYS A 33 -3.28 10.28 11.84
N LYS A 34 -3.74 11.27 11.07
CA LYS A 34 -3.71 12.68 11.47
C LYS A 34 -5.11 13.27 11.32
N ARG A 35 -5.42 14.23 12.19
CA ARG A 35 -6.52 15.16 12.00
C ARG A 35 -5.90 16.52 11.75
N ASP A 36 -6.38 17.18 10.72
CA ASP A 36 -6.09 18.59 10.51
C ASP A 36 -7.11 19.41 11.30
N ASP A 37 -6.64 20.28 12.18
CA ASP A 37 -7.49 21.03 13.10
C ASP A 37 -8.15 22.24 12.40
N GLU A 38 -7.54 22.76 11.33
CA GLU A 38 -8.12 23.87 10.54
C GLU A 38 -9.25 23.38 9.63
N SER A 39 -8.99 22.36 8.80
CA SER A 39 -10.00 21.82 7.87
C SER A 39 -10.95 20.81 8.52
N GLY A 40 -10.60 20.28 9.71
CA GLY A 40 -11.31 19.19 10.36
C GLY A 40 -11.16 17.83 9.67
N LEU A 41 -10.46 17.77 8.53
CA LEU A 41 -10.28 16.57 7.72
C LEU A 41 -9.35 15.58 8.42
N ARG A 42 -9.59 14.29 8.13
CA ARG A 42 -8.76 13.20 8.64
C ARG A 42 -7.95 12.61 7.50
N SER A 43 -6.71 12.26 7.78
CA SER A 43 -5.87 11.55 6.83
C SER A 43 -5.33 10.26 7.43
N ILE A 44 -5.11 9.29 6.55
CA ILE A 44 -4.44 8.03 6.85
C ILE A 44 -3.35 7.83 5.80
N ASN A 45 -2.09 7.82 6.23
CA ASN A 45 -0.94 7.81 5.33
C ASN A 45 -1.09 8.88 4.23
N GLN A 46 -1.18 8.47 2.97
CA GLN A 46 -1.33 9.36 1.80
C GLN A 46 -2.77 9.68 1.42
N TYR A 47 -3.76 9.18 2.15
CA TYR A 47 -5.18 9.33 1.83
C TYR A 47 -5.85 10.37 2.72
N ILE A 48 -6.56 11.31 2.11
CA ILE A 48 -7.45 12.26 2.79
C ILE A 48 -8.87 11.70 2.76
N ILE A 49 -9.52 11.66 3.93
CA ILE A 49 -10.87 11.14 4.13
C ILE A 49 -11.88 12.27 4.08
N HIS A 50 -12.86 12.13 3.17
CA HIS A 50 -13.98 13.06 3.05
C HIS A 50 -15.17 12.64 3.91
N GLN A 51 -15.85 11.56 3.50
CA GLN A 51 -17.10 11.12 4.13
C GLN A 51 -17.24 9.59 4.12
N MET A 52 -18.10 9.07 4.99
CA MET A 52 -18.48 7.66 4.96
C MET A 52 -19.52 7.45 3.86
N ILE A 53 -19.28 6.48 2.98
CA ILE A 53 -20.19 6.13 1.87
C ILE A 53 -20.90 4.80 2.08
N GLY A 54 -20.43 3.99 3.04
CA GLY A 54 -21.06 2.72 3.36
C GLY A 54 -20.68 2.21 4.74
N LYS A 55 -21.54 1.36 5.30
CA LYS A 55 -21.27 0.64 6.55
C LYS A 55 -21.88 -0.75 6.43
N GLY A 56 -21.07 -1.77 6.66
CA GLY A 56 -21.49 -3.15 6.82
C GLY A 56 -21.40 -3.61 8.27
N ALA A 57 -21.60 -4.91 8.48
CA ALA A 57 -21.46 -5.55 9.80
C ALA A 57 -20.02 -5.46 10.34
N TYR A 58 -19.01 -5.48 9.44
CA TYR A 58 -17.61 -5.63 9.82
C TYR A 58 -16.74 -4.39 9.55
N ALA A 59 -17.20 -3.49 8.69
CA ALA A 59 -16.38 -2.35 8.26
C ALA A 59 -17.22 -1.14 7.84
N LYS A 60 -16.55 0.01 7.79
CA LYS A 60 -17.07 1.25 7.19
C LYS A 60 -16.23 1.55 5.96
N VAL A 61 -16.89 1.94 4.88
CA VAL A 61 -16.26 2.38 3.64
C VAL A 61 -16.37 3.90 3.55
N LYS A 62 -15.29 4.56 3.17
CA LYS A 62 -15.16 6.01 3.08
C LYS A 62 -14.67 6.42 1.71
N LEU A 63 -15.12 7.60 1.29
CA LEU A 63 -14.62 8.27 0.11
C LEU A 63 -13.31 8.98 0.45
N VAL A 64 -12.26 8.69 -0.31
CA VAL A 64 -10.91 9.23 -0.10
C VAL A 64 -10.29 9.70 -1.40
N HIS A 65 -9.27 10.57 -1.31
CA HIS A 65 -8.36 10.87 -2.41
C HIS A 65 -6.91 10.80 -1.92
N VAL A 66 -5.95 10.72 -2.85
CA VAL A 66 -4.53 10.81 -2.54
C VAL A 66 -4.16 12.29 -2.42
N ILE A 67 -3.37 12.69 -1.41
CA ILE A 67 -3.04 14.10 -1.10
C ILE A 67 -2.67 14.94 -2.34
N ASN A 68 -1.90 14.37 -3.28
CA ASN A 68 -1.42 15.07 -4.48
C ASN A 68 -2.31 14.92 -5.72
N ASN A 69 -3.48 14.27 -5.58
CA ASN A 69 -4.41 14.03 -6.68
C ASN A 69 -5.87 14.06 -6.17
N PRO A 70 -6.43 15.25 -5.93
CA PRO A 70 -7.76 15.42 -5.35
C PRO A 70 -8.93 15.12 -6.29
N GLU A 71 -8.69 15.15 -7.60
CA GLU A 71 -9.71 14.89 -8.61
C GLU A 71 -10.05 13.40 -8.71
N GLN A 72 -9.14 12.53 -8.28
CA GLN A 72 -9.33 11.08 -8.32
C GLN A 72 -9.79 10.54 -6.96
N LEU A 73 -11.02 10.04 -6.93
CA LEU A 73 -11.67 9.53 -5.72
C LEU A 73 -11.66 8.00 -5.69
N PHE A 74 -11.53 7.45 -4.48
CA PHE A 74 -11.48 6.02 -4.21
C PHE A 74 -12.40 5.66 -3.03
N ALA A 75 -12.82 4.40 -2.99
CA ALA A 75 -13.49 3.81 -1.83
C ALA A 75 -12.45 3.05 -0.98
N MET A 76 -12.42 3.34 0.32
CA MET A 76 -11.53 2.71 1.30
C MET A 76 -12.30 2.27 2.54
#